data_AF-A0A9N7BJ15-F1
#
_entry.id   AF-A0A9N7BJ15-F1
#
_cell.length_a   1.000
_cell.length_b   1.000
_cell.length_c   1.000
_cell.angle_alpha   90.00
_cell.angle_beta   90.00
_cell.angle_gamma   90.00
#
_symmetry.space_group_name_H-M   'P 1'
#
loop_
_entity.id
_entity.type
_entity.pdbx_description
1 polymer ?
#
loop_
_entity_poly.entity_id
_entity_poly.type
_entity_poly.pdbx_seq_one_letter_code
_entity_poly.pdbx_strand_id
1 'polypeptide(L)'
;MNSVDGFAGGGGSVNLSSTSSTIPNNNVLTLQGNLGNETLGTKANPLAVINVSGNVGVVGTNATLGTNGLDVSNTAVLNIAAGGVFADASLTSAKIAKINIGEVNAGPAVYVLDALNGDFPLDAPGVTFVNPASVLKLMTTVASSKNSTIELTGNIEPVVPNTGVVEINARNANTKLTIDGMANKYAIGTKANPVSKVQLTGHGTLVITALNTPNIDVSVAKVAIGSSWSKCFFLHSFRSYE
;
A
#
# COMPACT_ATOMS: atom_id res chain seq x y z
N MET A 1 31.69 -7.87 -12.33
CA MET A 1 30.29 -7.46 -12.03
C MET A 1 29.42 -8.59 -12.56
N ASN A 2 28.88 -9.43 -11.68
CA ASN A 2 28.01 -10.53 -12.12
C ASN A 2 26.61 -9.95 -12.28
N SER A 3 26.30 -9.51 -13.50
CA SER A 3 24.92 -9.30 -13.93
C SER A 3 24.26 -10.67 -13.97
N VAL A 4 23.31 -10.91 -13.08
CA VAL A 4 22.35 -11.99 -13.30
C VAL A 4 21.37 -11.44 -14.32
N ASP A 5 21.33 -12.02 -15.51
CA ASP A 5 20.27 -11.72 -16.47
C ASP A 5 18.94 -11.94 -15.75
N GLY A 6 18.12 -10.87 -15.67
CA GLY A 6 16.82 -10.93 -15.03
C GLY A 6 16.02 -12.13 -15.55
N PHE A 7 15.19 -12.75 -14.70
CA PHE A 7 14.40 -13.94 -15.04
C PHE A 7 13.80 -13.84 -16.45
N ALA A 8 14.47 -14.48 -17.41
CA ALA A 8 14.15 -14.38 -18.83
C ALA A 8 13.20 -15.52 -19.21
N GLY A 9 12.05 -15.15 -19.76
CA GLY A 9 10.93 -16.05 -20.03
C GLY A 9 9.71 -15.60 -19.23
N GLY A 10 8.68 -15.12 -19.92
CA GLY A 10 7.42 -14.74 -19.27
C GLY A 10 6.85 -15.88 -18.41
N GLY A 11 6.16 -15.51 -17.32
CA GLY A 11 5.47 -16.49 -16.45
C GLY A 11 6.25 -17.00 -15.24
N GLY A 12 7.40 -16.39 -14.89
CA GLY A 12 8.16 -16.73 -13.68
C GLY A 12 7.48 -16.33 -12.37
N SER A 13 7.90 -16.96 -11.27
CA SER A 13 7.48 -16.62 -9.90
C SER A 13 8.68 -16.33 -9.00
N VAL A 14 8.50 -15.39 -8.06
CA VAL A 14 9.47 -15.07 -7.01
C VAL A 14 8.87 -15.48 -5.67
N ASN A 15 9.53 -16.37 -4.94
CA ASN A 15 9.12 -16.83 -3.61
C ASN A 15 10.14 -16.36 -2.57
N LEU A 16 9.70 -15.55 -1.61
CA LEU A 16 10.52 -15.03 -0.53
C LEU A 16 9.93 -15.48 0.80
N SER A 17 10.67 -16.30 1.55
CA SER A 17 10.22 -16.86 2.82
C SER A 17 11.28 -16.81 3.91
N SER A 18 10.88 -16.46 5.14
CA SER A 18 11.71 -16.62 6.34
C SER A 18 10.96 -17.41 7.41
N THR A 19 11.65 -18.38 8.01
CA THR A 19 11.15 -19.17 9.15
C THR A 19 11.43 -18.51 10.50
N SER A 20 12.04 -17.32 10.50
CA SER A 20 12.41 -16.62 11.74
C SER A 20 11.18 -16.08 12.46
N SER A 21 11.04 -16.42 13.74
CA SER A 21 9.92 -16.04 14.62
C SER A 21 10.20 -14.85 15.54
N THR A 22 11.39 -14.23 15.45
CA THR A 22 11.78 -13.07 16.27
C THR A 22 11.17 -11.77 15.76
N ILE A 23 10.65 -10.93 16.67
CA ILE A 23 10.01 -9.63 16.38
C ILE A 23 10.82 -8.49 17.05
N PRO A 24 11.12 -7.38 16.35
CA PRO A 24 10.86 -7.13 14.93
C PRO A 24 11.79 -7.98 14.06
N ASN A 25 11.22 -8.60 13.02
CA ASN A 25 12.02 -9.39 12.11
C ASN A 25 12.70 -8.47 11.10
N ASN A 26 14.04 -8.48 11.10
CA ASN A 26 14.87 -7.66 10.21
C ASN A 26 15.34 -8.43 8.96
N ASN A 27 14.74 -9.59 8.64
CA ASN A 27 14.99 -10.28 7.39
C ASN A 27 14.37 -9.46 6.26
N VAL A 28 15.22 -8.68 5.59
CA VAL A 28 14.83 -7.81 4.49
C VAL A 28 15.54 -8.29 3.23
N LEU A 29 14.79 -8.59 2.17
CA LEU A 29 15.35 -8.62 0.83
C LEU A 29 15.38 -7.18 0.32
N THR A 30 16.59 -6.67 0.10
CA THR A 30 16.82 -5.39 -0.57
C THR A 30 17.18 -5.65 -2.02
N LEU A 31 16.40 -5.10 -2.94
CA LEU A 31 16.75 -5.05 -4.37
C LEU A 31 17.36 -3.69 -4.66
N GLN A 32 18.66 -3.67 -4.99
CA GLN A 32 19.41 -2.45 -5.27
C GLN A 32 19.93 -2.43 -6.70
N GLY A 33 19.58 -1.39 -7.43
CA GLY A 33 20.08 -1.02 -8.74
C GLY A 33 21.13 0.08 -8.59
N ASN A 34 22.19 -0.02 -9.37
CA ASN A 34 23.26 0.97 -9.36
C ASN A 34 22.88 2.29 -10.06
N LEU A 35 21.81 2.27 -10.88
CA LEU A 35 21.30 3.42 -11.64
C LEU A 35 19.78 3.26 -11.85
N GLY A 36 18.97 4.15 -11.27
CA GLY A 36 17.51 4.20 -11.49
C GLY A 36 16.68 3.29 -10.57
N ASN A 37 15.49 2.89 -11.04
CA ASN A 37 14.58 1.99 -10.33
C ASN A 37 14.87 0.53 -10.68
N GLU A 38 14.65 -0.37 -9.72
CA GLU A 38 14.67 -1.80 -9.95
C GLU A 38 13.31 -2.27 -10.44
N THR A 39 13.27 -3.00 -11.56
CA THR A 39 12.02 -3.56 -12.10
C THR A 39 11.97 -5.06 -11.88
N LEU A 40 10.84 -5.55 -11.39
CA LEU A 40 10.54 -6.98 -11.33
C LEU A 40 9.65 -7.36 -12.51
N GLY A 41 10.23 -8.09 -13.47
CA GLY A 41 9.58 -8.36 -14.76
C GLY A 41 9.67 -7.18 -15.73
N THR A 42 9.23 -7.39 -16.97
CA THR A 42 9.18 -6.34 -18.01
C THR A 42 7.80 -6.30 -18.65
N LYS A 43 7.45 -5.20 -19.33
CA LYS A 43 6.19 -5.11 -20.08
C LYS A 43 6.01 -6.25 -21.08
N ALA A 44 7.11 -6.69 -21.71
CA ALA A 44 7.10 -7.80 -22.67
C ALA A 44 7.04 -9.17 -21.98
N ASN A 45 7.57 -9.29 -20.76
CA ASN A 45 7.62 -10.51 -19.98
C ASN A 45 7.24 -10.20 -18.53
N PRO A 46 5.93 -10.05 -18.24
CA PRO A 46 5.48 -9.77 -16.89
C PRO A 46 5.71 -10.99 -15.98
N LEU A 47 5.95 -10.74 -14.69
CA LEU A 47 5.94 -11.78 -13.68
C LEU A 47 4.50 -12.23 -13.44
N ALA A 48 4.28 -13.54 -13.39
CA ALA A 48 2.97 -14.07 -13.11
C ALA A 48 2.58 -13.82 -11.65
N VAL A 49 3.52 -14.09 -10.73
CA VAL A 49 3.25 -14.03 -9.29
C VAL A 49 4.50 -13.61 -8.51
N ILE A 50 4.32 -12.74 -7.52
CA ILE A 50 5.24 -12.57 -6.40
C ILE A 50 4.57 -13.13 -5.15
N ASN A 51 5.25 -14.06 -4.46
CA ASN A 51 4.82 -14.58 -3.17
C ASN A 51 5.82 -14.13 -2.09
N VAL A 52 5.32 -13.38 -1.12
CA VAL A 52 6.05 -13.01 0.10
C VAL A 52 5.39 -13.72 1.25
N SER A 53 6.12 -14.58 1.94
CA SER A 53 5.62 -15.33 3.07
C SER A 53 6.60 -15.35 4.23
N GLY A 54 6.09 -15.63 5.41
CA GLY A 54 6.89 -15.50 6.62
C GLY A 54 7.28 -14.05 6.88
N ASN A 55 8.02 -13.86 7.96
CA ASN A 55 8.39 -12.54 8.46
C ASN A 55 9.52 -11.92 7.61
N VAL A 56 9.23 -11.56 6.36
CA VAL A 56 10.16 -10.97 5.39
C VAL A 56 9.67 -9.58 4.98
N GLY A 57 10.57 -8.60 5.04
CA GLY A 57 10.40 -7.30 4.40
C GLY A 57 10.95 -7.32 2.97
N VAL A 58 10.20 -6.81 2.00
CA VAL A 58 10.70 -6.56 0.65
C VAL A 58 10.70 -5.07 0.38
N VAL A 59 11.86 -4.54 0.06
CA VAL A 59 12.08 -3.13 -0.27
C VAL A 59 13.02 -3.04 -1.48
N GLY A 60 12.73 -2.17 -2.44
CA GLY A 60 13.73 -1.68 -3.39
C GLY A 60 14.49 -0.51 -2.79
N THR A 61 15.64 -0.15 -3.34
CA THR A 61 16.37 1.07 -2.94
C THR A 61 16.73 1.89 -4.16
N ASN A 62 16.00 2.99 -4.38
CA ASN A 62 16.40 3.95 -5.40
C ASN A 62 17.54 4.82 -4.86
N ALA A 63 18.75 4.60 -5.39
CA ALA A 63 19.96 5.32 -4.98
C ALA A 63 19.91 6.85 -5.24
N THR A 64 19.03 7.33 -6.12
CA THR A 64 18.86 8.76 -6.45
C THR A 64 17.82 9.43 -5.53
N LEU A 65 16.78 8.70 -5.12
CA LEU A 65 15.71 9.23 -4.28
C LEU A 65 15.93 8.99 -2.78
N GLY A 66 16.84 8.08 -2.41
CA GLY A 66 17.09 7.72 -1.01
C GLY A 66 15.92 7.00 -0.34
N THR A 67 14.99 6.47 -1.15
CA THR A 67 13.75 5.83 -0.73
C THR A 67 13.56 4.49 -1.43
N ASN A 68 12.44 3.83 -1.16
CA ASN A 68 12.07 2.64 -1.89
C ASN A 68 11.97 2.93 -3.41
N GLY A 69 12.43 2.03 -4.26
CA GLY A 69 12.56 2.18 -5.71
C GLY A 69 11.94 1.05 -6.52
N LEU A 70 11.31 0.09 -5.85
CA LEU A 70 10.85 -1.14 -6.48
C LEU A 70 9.62 -0.88 -7.35
N ASP A 71 9.78 -1.01 -8.67
CA ASP A 71 8.70 -0.97 -9.64
C ASP A 71 8.17 -2.37 -9.93
N VAL A 72 6.93 -2.62 -9.51
CA VAL A 72 6.19 -3.88 -9.67
C VAL A 72 5.04 -3.78 -10.68
N SER A 73 5.02 -2.73 -11.51
CA SER A 73 4.00 -2.50 -12.55
C SER A 73 3.82 -3.66 -13.54
N ASN A 74 4.83 -4.53 -13.67
CA ASN A 74 4.82 -5.70 -14.55
C ASN A 74 4.55 -7.01 -13.80
N THR A 75 3.89 -6.97 -12.64
CA THR A 75 3.46 -8.16 -11.87
C THR A 75 1.95 -8.35 -11.97
N ALA A 76 1.50 -9.55 -12.34
CA ALA A 76 0.07 -9.85 -12.43
C ALA A 76 -0.58 -10.10 -11.06
N VAL A 77 0.09 -10.84 -10.17
CA VAL A 77 -0.41 -11.17 -8.83
C VAL A 77 0.66 -10.96 -7.76
N LEU A 78 0.29 -10.29 -6.67
CA LEU A 78 1.10 -10.16 -5.46
C LEU A 78 0.38 -10.86 -4.30
N ASN A 79 1.02 -11.86 -3.70
CA ASN A 79 0.55 -12.54 -2.50
C ASN A 79 1.47 -12.20 -1.34
N ILE A 80 0.93 -11.60 -0.28
CA ILE A 80 1.67 -11.29 0.94
C ILE A 80 1.03 -12.12 2.06
N ALA A 81 1.64 -13.25 2.41
CA ALA A 81 1.18 -14.15 3.46
C ALA A 81 1.61 -13.65 4.86
N ALA A 82 1.22 -14.40 5.88
CA ALA A 82 1.37 -14.00 7.28
C ALA A 82 2.80 -13.56 7.65
N GLY A 83 2.90 -12.41 8.32
CA GLY A 83 4.15 -11.80 8.75
C GLY A 83 4.89 -11.02 7.66
N GLY A 84 4.48 -11.15 6.39
CA GLY A 84 5.12 -10.47 5.27
C GLY A 84 4.86 -8.97 5.27
N VAL A 85 5.89 -8.21 4.88
CA VAL A 85 5.79 -6.78 4.59
C VAL A 85 6.32 -6.55 3.18
N PHE A 86 5.46 -6.09 2.27
CA PHE A 86 5.89 -5.69 0.95
C PHE A 86 5.76 -4.17 0.82
N ALA A 87 6.88 -3.49 0.59
CA ALA A 87 6.87 -2.06 0.30
C ALA A 87 7.13 -1.84 -1.20
N ASP A 88 6.20 -1.13 -1.82
CA ASP A 88 6.25 -0.63 -3.19
C ASP A 88 6.43 0.89 -3.14
N ALA A 89 7.26 1.42 -4.03
CA ALA A 89 7.30 2.83 -4.34
C ALA A 89 6.76 3.10 -5.74
N SER A 90 5.56 3.69 -5.82
CA SER A 90 4.96 4.03 -7.11
C SER A 90 5.43 5.42 -7.54
N LEU A 91 6.19 5.46 -8.63
CA LEU A 91 6.58 6.70 -9.30
C LEU A 91 5.62 7.07 -10.44
N THR A 92 4.90 6.10 -11.03
CA THR A 92 3.95 6.36 -12.14
C THR A 92 2.82 5.34 -12.34
N SER A 93 2.90 4.10 -11.80
CA SER A 93 1.78 3.15 -11.86
C SER A 93 1.99 1.90 -10.98
N ALA A 94 1.24 1.75 -9.89
CA ALA A 94 1.09 0.46 -9.22
C ALA A 94 -0.17 -0.23 -9.80
N LYS A 95 0.01 -0.96 -10.91
CA LYS A 95 -1.08 -1.68 -11.59
C LYS A 95 -0.97 -3.20 -11.40
N ILE A 96 -0.86 -3.64 -10.14
CA ILE A 96 -0.97 -5.06 -9.83
C ILE A 96 -2.46 -5.41 -9.85
N ALA A 97 -2.88 -6.21 -10.83
CA ALA A 97 -4.28 -6.56 -11.04
C ALA A 97 -4.88 -7.38 -9.89
N LYS A 98 -4.04 -8.04 -9.08
CA LYS A 98 -4.48 -8.80 -7.90
C LYS A 98 -3.44 -8.77 -6.78
N ILE A 99 -3.83 -8.25 -5.63
CA ILE A 99 -3.03 -8.13 -4.40
C ILE A 99 -3.78 -8.84 -3.27
N ASN A 100 -3.22 -9.93 -2.75
CA ASN A 100 -3.78 -10.66 -1.61
C ASN A 100 -2.95 -10.35 -0.35
N ILE A 101 -3.59 -9.84 0.70
CA ILE A 101 -2.92 -9.40 1.94
C ILE A 101 -3.35 -10.26 3.13
N GLY A 102 -2.38 -10.97 3.69
CA GLY A 102 -2.53 -11.91 4.81
C GLY A 102 -2.90 -13.32 4.35
N GLU A 103 -3.16 -14.17 5.34
CA GLU A 103 -3.60 -15.54 5.14
C GLU A 103 -4.65 -15.90 6.20
N VAL A 104 -5.74 -16.56 5.77
CA VAL A 104 -6.93 -16.82 6.60
C VAL A 104 -6.57 -17.47 7.94
N ASN A 105 -5.67 -18.46 7.91
CA ASN A 105 -5.33 -19.27 9.07
C ASN A 105 -3.92 -19.01 9.62
N ALA A 106 -3.04 -18.34 8.86
CA ALA A 106 -1.67 -18.13 9.28
C ALA A 106 -1.40 -16.76 9.90
N GLY A 107 -2.21 -15.73 9.57
CA GLY A 107 -2.11 -14.42 10.21
C GLY A 107 -2.07 -13.22 9.25
N PRO A 108 -1.90 -12.01 9.81
CA PRO A 108 -1.94 -10.76 9.06
C PRO A 108 -0.65 -10.50 8.28
N ALA A 109 -0.76 -9.64 7.26
CA ALA A 109 0.37 -9.11 6.51
C ALA A 109 0.19 -7.62 6.22
N VAL A 110 1.24 -6.98 5.69
CA VAL A 110 1.24 -5.55 5.38
C VAL A 110 1.67 -5.31 3.93
N TYR A 111 0.84 -4.60 3.19
CA TYR A 111 1.23 -3.96 1.93
C TYR A 111 1.41 -2.47 2.16
N VAL A 112 2.61 -1.95 1.85
CA VAL A 112 2.93 -0.53 1.94
C VAL A 112 3.10 0.02 0.54
N LEU A 113 2.26 0.96 0.16
CA LEU A 113 2.36 1.69 -1.10
C LEU A 113 2.74 3.14 -0.81
N ASP A 114 3.88 3.53 -1.34
CA ASP A 114 4.47 4.84 -1.14
C ASP A 114 4.42 5.69 -2.41
N ALA A 115 3.70 6.80 -2.32
CA ALA A 115 3.49 7.77 -3.38
C ALA A 115 4.63 8.78 -3.40
N LEU A 116 5.71 8.49 -4.13
CA LEU A 116 6.93 9.28 -4.03
C LEU A 116 6.91 10.56 -4.87
N ASN A 117 6.26 10.58 -6.04
CA ASN A 117 6.32 11.71 -6.98
C ASN A 117 5.11 11.84 -7.91
N GLY A 118 3.97 12.28 -7.37
CA GLY A 118 2.85 12.76 -8.18
C GLY A 118 1.58 11.91 -8.06
N ASP A 119 0.69 12.12 -9.01
CA ASP A 119 -0.59 11.42 -9.06
C ASP A 119 -0.38 10.00 -9.58
N PHE A 120 -1.06 9.03 -8.99
CA PHE A 120 -1.01 7.65 -9.45
C PHE A 120 -2.36 6.93 -9.29
N PRO A 121 -2.72 6.08 -10.26
CA PRO A 121 -3.88 5.21 -10.14
C PRO A 121 -3.55 3.98 -9.28
N LEU A 122 -4.43 3.66 -8.34
CA LEU A 122 -4.43 2.40 -7.60
C LEU A 122 -5.52 1.49 -8.16
N ASP A 123 -5.13 0.30 -8.64
CA ASP A 123 -6.06 -0.75 -9.05
C ASP A 123 -6.79 -1.37 -7.85
N ALA A 124 -7.75 -0.62 -7.33
CA ALA A 124 -8.45 -0.91 -6.08
C ALA A 124 -9.27 -2.22 -6.09
N PRO A 125 -9.96 -2.63 -7.18
CA PRO A 125 -10.57 -3.95 -7.28
C PRO A 125 -9.57 -5.10 -7.18
N GLY A 126 -8.29 -4.83 -7.46
CA GLY A 126 -7.23 -5.79 -7.29
C GLY A 126 -6.89 -6.08 -5.83
N VAL A 127 -7.24 -5.21 -4.88
CA VAL A 127 -6.87 -5.38 -3.46
C VAL A 127 -7.84 -6.28 -2.72
N THR A 128 -7.32 -7.37 -2.15
CA THR A 128 -8.08 -8.34 -1.35
C THR A 128 -7.45 -8.56 0.01
N PHE A 129 -8.22 -8.32 1.07
CA PHE A 129 -7.85 -8.70 2.44
C PHE A 129 -8.22 -10.16 2.68
N VAL A 130 -7.22 -11.00 2.88
CA VAL A 130 -7.40 -12.43 3.16
C VAL A 130 -7.44 -12.68 4.68
N ASN A 131 -6.73 -11.86 5.46
CA ASN A 131 -6.79 -11.89 6.92
C ASN A 131 -7.41 -10.59 7.48
N PRO A 132 -8.29 -10.66 8.52
CA PRO A 132 -8.94 -9.49 9.10
C PRO A 132 -8.01 -8.42 9.67
N ALA A 133 -6.86 -8.82 10.20
CA ALA A 133 -5.89 -7.92 10.83
C ALA A 133 -4.83 -7.40 9.84
N SER A 134 -4.92 -7.76 8.56
CA SER A 134 -4.00 -7.28 7.53
C SER A 134 -4.16 -5.78 7.26
N VAL A 135 -3.07 -5.14 6.83
CA VAL A 135 -3.01 -3.69 6.63
C VAL A 135 -2.63 -3.35 5.18
N LEU A 136 -3.46 -2.52 4.54
CA LEU A 136 -3.07 -1.73 3.37
C LEU A 136 -2.63 -0.36 3.88
N LYS A 137 -1.37 0.01 3.66
CA LYS A 137 -0.82 1.30 4.05
C LYS A 137 -0.55 2.15 2.82
N LEU A 138 -1.30 3.25 2.69
CA LEU A 138 -1.17 4.23 1.63
C LEU A 138 -0.47 5.47 2.19
N MET A 139 0.70 5.83 1.67
CA MET A 139 1.50 6.87 2.29
C MET A 139 2.34 7.71 1.31
N THR A 140 2.93 8.78 1.83
CA THR A 140 3.99 9.56 1.17
C THR A 140 5.20 9.64 2.10
N THR A 141 6.38 9.19 1.67
CA THR A 141 7.61 9.30 2.49
C THR A 141 8.54 10.43 2.09
N VAL A 142 8.52 10.88 0.83
CA VAL A 142 9.46 11.93 0.39
C VAL A 142 9.08 13.27 1.00
N ALA A 143 10.06 13.93 1.61
CA ALA A 143 10.01 15.34 1.98
C ALA A 143 10.11 16.26 0.76
N SER A 144 9.33 16.00 -0.28
CA SER A 144 9.21 16.91 -1.41
C SER A 144 8.11 17.91 -1.11
N SER A 145 8.20 19.14 -1.60
CA SER A 145 7.08 20.10 -1.56
C SER A 145 5.93 19.72 -2.51
N LYS A 146 5.94 18.48 -3.05
CA LYS A 146 4.97 18.01 -4.03
C LYS A 146 3.81 17.33 -3.33
N ASN A 147 2.62 17.61 -3.83
CA ASN A 147 1.41 16.92 -3.45
C ASN A 147 1.31 15.62 -4.26
N SER A 148 0.71 14.60 -3.65
CA SER A 148 0.44 13.32 -4.32
C SER A 148 -1.05 13.00 -4.24
N THR A 149 -1.60 12.46 -5.32
CA THR A 149 -2.98 11.98 -5.39
C THR A 149 -3.00 10.49 -5.67
N ILE A 150 -3.72 9.74 -4.84
CA ILE A 150 -4.09 8.35 -5.11
C ILE A 150 -5.45 8.38 -5.77
N GLU A 151 -5.49 8.05 -7.05
CA GLU A 151 -6.75 7.90 -7.80
C GLU A 151 -7.25 6.46 -7.68
N LEU A 152 -8.44 6.28 -7.13
CA LEU A 152 -9.07 4.97 -7.09
C LEU A 152 -9.65 4.64 -8.48
N THR A 153 -9.32 3.47 -9.02
CA THR A 153 -9.94 2.94 -10.26
C THR A 153 -11.07 1.93 -9.98
N GLY A 154 -11.39 1.72 -8.71
CA GLY A 154 -12.51 0.90 -8.24
C GLY A 154 -12.66 0.98 -6.72
N ASN A 155 -13.60 0.23 -6.14
CA ASN A 155 -13.74 0.18 -4.69
C ASN A 155 -12.61 -0.64 -4.06
N ILE A 156 -12.12 -0.20 -2.90
CA ILE A 156 -11.36 -1.06 -2.00
C ILE A 156 -12.38 -1.67 -1.05
N GLU A 157 -12.87 -2.86 -1.38
CA GLU A 157 -13.81 -3.58 -0.54
C GLU A 157 -13.28 -4.97 -0.17
N PRO A 158 -13.34 -5.36 1.11
CA PRO A 158 -12.93 -6.69 1.49
C PRO A 158 -13.94 -7.73 1.00
N VAL A 159 -13.45 -8.94 0.69
CA VAL A 159 -14.29 -10.09 0.35
C VAL A 159 -15.19 -10.49 1.54
N VAL A 160 -14.70 -10.31 2.76
CA VAL A 160 -15.45 -10.54 4.00
C VAL A 160 -15.69 -9.19 4.69
N PRO A 161 -16.93 -8.80 5.00
CA PRO A 161 -17.23 -7.56 5.71
C PRO A 161 -16.45 -7.41 7.02
N ASN A 162 -16.06 -6.17 7.33
CA ASN A 162 -15.30 -5.79 8.53
C ASN A 162 -13.93 -6.48 8.63
N THR A 163 -13.29 -6.78 7.50
CA THR A 163 -11.90 -7.24 7.45
C THR A 163 -10.99 -6.20 6.83
N GLY A 164 -9.71 -6.25 7.16
CA GLY A 164 -8.69 -5.37 6.61
C GLY A 164 -8.68 -3.99 7.25
N VAL A 165 -7.49 -3.47 7.49
CA VAL A 165 -7.26 -2.10 7.95
C VAL A 165 -6.65 -1.31 6.79
N VAL A 166 -7.17 -0.10 6.56
CA VAL A 166 -6.55 0.85 5.63
C VAL A 166 -5.93 1.98 6.44
N GLU A 167 -4.60 2.09 6.41
CA GLU A 167 -3.87 3.22 7.00
C GLU A 167 -3.55 4.23 5.89
N ILE A 168 -3.93 5.49 6.09
CA ILE A 168 -3.62 6.61 5.20
C ILE A 168 -2.69 7.56 5.95
N ASN A 169 -1.48 7.76 5.42
CA ASN A 169 -0.41 8.45 6.14
C ASN A 169 0.29 9.52 5.29
N ALA A 170 0.04 10.80 5.60
CA ALA A 170 0.83 11.91 5.05
C ALA A 170 2.03 12.18 5.95
N ARG A 171 3.15 11.48 5.72
CA ARG A 171 4.25 11.43 6.69
C ARG A 171 4.92 12.78 6.91
N ASN A 172 4.97 13.65 5.89
CA ASN A 172 5.66 14.93 5.95
C ASN A 172 4.70 16.12 6.17
N ALA A 173 5.02 16.99 7.14
CA ALA A 173 4.23 18.15 7.54
C ALA A 173 3.93 19.17 6.42
N ASN A 174 4.74 19.21 5.36
CA ASN A 174 4.59 20.15 4.25
C ASN A 174 4.02 19.52 2.98
N THR A 175 3.55 18.26 3.06
CA THR A 175 2.98 17.54 1.92
C THR A 175 1.46 17.43 2.04
N LYS A 176 0.80 17.29 0.89
CA LYS A 176 -0.60 16.89 0.81
C LYS A 176 -0.71 15.51 0.16
N LEU A 177 -1.43 14.60 0.82
CA LEU A 177 -1.88 13.35 0.23
C LEU A 177 -3.39 13.45 0.00
N THR A 178 -3.79 13.30 -1.26
CA THR A 178 -5.20 13.26 -1.68
C THR A 178 -5.57 11.81 -1.99
N ILE A 179 -6.66 11.32 -1.42
CA ILE A 179 -7.31 10.08 -1.85
C ILE A 179 -8.56 10.47 -2.61
N ASP A 180 -8.53 10.31 -3.94
CA ASP A 180 -9.65 10.67 -4.80
C ASP A 180 -10.38 9.44 -5.34
N GLY A 181 -11.66 9.33 -4.97
CA GLY A 181 -12.60 8.42 -5.62
C GLY A 181 -13.85 9.12 -6.14
N MET A 182 -13.98 10.44 -5.99
CA MET A 182 -15.17 11.18 -6.45
C MET A 182 -15.24 11.30 -7.97
N ALA A 183 -14.09 11.46 -8.64
CA ALA A 183 -14.04 11.48 -10.10
C ALA A 183 -14.70 10.23 -10.72
N ASN A 184 -14.64 9.09 -10.01
CA ASN A 184 -15.07 7.78 -10.51
C ASN A 184 -16.13 7.07 -9.64
N LYS A 185 -16.66 7.72 -8.60
CA LYS A 185 -17.65 7.18 -7.64
C LYS A 185 -17.20 5.94 -6.86
N TYR A 186 -15.91 5.84 -6.55
CA TYR A 186 -15.35 4.73 -5.77
C TYR A 186 -15.09 5.12 -4.32
N ALA A 187 -14.99 4.10 -3.44
CA ALA A 187 -14.80 4.30 -2.02
C ALA A 187 -13.84 3.28 -1.39
N ILE A 188 -13.25 3.67 -0.25
CA ILE A 188 -12.64 2.75 0.70
C ILE A 188 -13.75 2.20 1.61
N GLY A 189 -14.00 0.90 1.47
CA GLY A 189 -15.16 0.21 2.02
C GLY A 189 -16.45 0.55 1.28
N THR A 190 -17.44 -0.34 1.38
CA THR A 190 -18.81 -0.09 0.94
C THR A 190 -19.79 -0.39 2.08
N LYS A 191 -21.06 -0.02 1.91
CA LYS A 191 -22.10 -0.35 2.90
C LYS A 191 -22.28 -1.86 3.07
N ALA A 192 -22.15 -2.61 1.97
CA ALA A 192 -22.26 -4.08 2.00
C ALA A 192 -20.99 -4.71 2.59
N ASN A 193 -19.83 -4.17 2.21
CA ASN A 193 -18.52 -4.67 2.59
C ASN A 193 -17.69 -3.53 3.21
N PRO A 194 -17.95 -3.12 4.46
CA PRO A 194 -17.11 -2.15 5.15
C PRO A 194 -15.72 -2.75 5.41
N VAL A 195 -14.67 -1.94 5.31
CA VAL A 195 -13.36 -2.31 5.88
C VAL A 195 -13.45 -2.32 7.40
N SER A 196 -12.61 -3.10 8.09
CA SER A 196 -12.64 -3.17 9.57
C SER A 196 -12.42 -1.80 10.21
N LYS A 197 -11.50 -1.02 9.62
CA LYS A 197 -11.04 0.26 10.13
C LYS A 197 -10.29 1.07 9.07
N VAL A 198 -10.49 2.39 9.09
CA VAL A 198 -9.57 3.34 8.45
C VAL A 198 -8.81 4.11 9.52
N GLN A 199 -7.49 4.18 9.40
CA GLN A 199 -6.63 4.97 10.29
C GLN A 199 -6.00 6.12 9.51
N LEU A 200 -6.20 7.33 9.99
CA LEU A 200 -5.59 8.54 9.43
C LEU A 200 -4.42 8.96 10.32
N THR A 201 -3.20 8.97 9.78
CA THR A 201 -1.97 9.28 10.51
C THR A 201 -1.07 10.24 9.72
N GLY A 202 -0.03 10.77 10.39
CA GLY A 202 0.95 11.65 9.77
C GLY A 202 0.81 13.14 10.13
N HIS A 203 1.74 13.94 9.61
CA HIS A 203 1.90 15.35 9.95
C HIS A 203 1.44 16.30 8.83
N GLY A 204 1.30 15.79 7.60
CA GLY A 204 0.88 16.56 6.43
C GLY A 204 -0.63 16.78 6.34
N THR A 205 -1.08 17.32 5.21
CA THR A 205 -2.51 17.49 4.93
C THR A 205 -3.08 16.24 4.26
N LEU A 206 -4.15 15.69 4.85
CA LEU A 206 -4.95 14.64 4.23
C LEU A 206 -6.24 15.22 3.62
N VAL A 207 -6.49 14.90 2.35
CA VAL A 207 -7.77 15.17 1.68
C VAL A 207 -8.36 13.85 1.20
N ILE A 208 -9.53 13.51 1.71
CA ILE A 208 -10.19 12.23 1.39
C ILE A 208 -11.60 12.53 0.90
N THR A 209 -11.90 12.07 -0.31
CA THR A 209 -13.21 12.28 -0.95
C THR A 209 -14.04 10.99 -1.02
N ALA A 210 -13.45 9.85 -0.64
CA ALA A 210 -13.93 8.51 -0.98
C ALA A 210 -13.84 7.53 0.21
N LEU A 211 -14.68 7.72 1.22
CA LEU A 211 -14.68 6.88 2.42
C LEU A 211 -16.11 6.46 2.81
N ASN A 212 -16.33 5.14 2.91
CA ASN A 212 -17.61 4.56 3.30
C ASN A 212 -17.38 3.36 4.23
N THR A 213 -16.80 3.64 5.40
CA THR A 213 -16.54 2.68 6.47
C THR A 213 -17.08 3.21 7.82
N PRO A 214 -17.59 2.33 8.71
CA PRO A 214 -18.14 2.75 10.00
C PRO A 214 -17.10 3.19 11.02
N ASN A 215 -15.87 2.64 10.97
CA ASN A 215 -14.84 2.86 11.99
C ASN A 215 -13.68 3.68 11.43
N ILE A 216 -13.50 4.89 11.97
CA ILE A 216 -12.44 5.83 11.54
C ILE A 216 -11.66 6.30 12.77
N ASP A 217 -10.39 5.95 12.82
CA ASP A 217 -9.43 6.48 13.80
C ASP A 217 -8.70 7.67 13.17
N VAL A 218 -8.59 8.78 13.89
CA VAL A 218 -7.91 9.99 13.41
C VAL A 218 -6.81 10.42 14.37
N SER A 219 -5.58 10.47 13.87
CA SER A 219 -4.39 10.97 14.58
C SER A 219 -3.50 11.78 13.63
N VAL A 220 -3.99 12.95 13.22
CA VAL A 220 -3.24 13.90 12.38
C VAL A 220 -3.43 15.34 12.85
N ALA A 221 -2.54 16.22 12.39
CA ALA A 221 -2.66 17.65 12.66
C ALA A 221 -3.86 18.31 11.96
N LYS A 222 -4.23 17.86 10.75
CA LYS A 222 -5.36 18.40 9.97
C LYS A 222 -5.95 17.36 9.01
N VAL A 223 -7.26 17.16 9.05
CA VAL A 223 -8.03 16.37 8.06
C VAL A 223 -9.06 17.26 7.38
N ALA A 224 -9.20 17.14 6.05
CA ALA A 224 -10.36 17.63 5.33
C ALA A 224 -11.10 16.46 4.65
N ILE A 225 -12.38 16.30 4.97
CA ILE A 225 -13.24 15.23 4.42
C ILE A 225 -14.29 15.87 3.52
N GLY A 226 -14.38 15.40 2.28
CA GLY A 226 -15.44 15.80 1.35
C GLY A 226 -16.83 15.32 1.79
N SER A 227 -17.87 15.66 1.02
CA SER A 227 -19.24 15.23 1.32
C SER A 227 -19.34 13.70 1.43
N SER A 228 -19.54 13.19 2.65
CA SER A 228 -19.80 11.77 2.90
C SER A 228 -21.31 11.49 2.90
N TRP A 229 -21.72 10.35 2.35
CA TRP A 229 -23.14 9.98 2.21
C TRP A 229 -23.70 9.18 3.41
N SER A 230 -22.97 9.09 4.52
CA SER A 230 -23.34 8.24 5.66
C SER A 230 -22.85 8.80 7.00
N LYS A 231 -23.62 8.53 8.07
CA LYS A 231 -23.34 8.82 9.49
C LYS A 231 -22.02 8.18 9.97
N CYS A 232 -20.87 8.76 9.64
CA CYS A 232 -19.58 8.33 10.18
C CYS A 232 -19.39 8.93 11.57
N PHE A 233 -19.09 8.11 12.58
CA PHE A 233 -18.71 8.58 13.91
C PHE A 233 -17.20 8.81 13.95
N PHE A 234 -16.77 10.06 14.15
CA PHE A 234 -15.36 10.41 14.32
C PHE A 234 -15.03 10.44 15.81
N LEU A 235 -14.21 9.50 16.27
CA LEU A 235 -13.66 9.55 17.63
C LEU A 235 -12.36 10.38 17.59
N HIS A 236 -12.47 11.69 17.84
CA HIS A 236 -11.31 12.57 17.94
C HIS A 236 -10.62 12.36 19.29
N SER A 237 -9.43 11.77 19.27
CA SER A 237 -8.57 11.68 20.45
C SER A 237 -7.55 12.82 20.41
N PHE A 238 -7.78 13.90 21.17
CA PHE A 238 -6.73 14.90 21.36
C PHE A 238 -5.65 14.30 22.27
N ARG A 239 -4.45 14.07 21.73
CA ARG A 239 -3.23 14.05 22.55
C ARG A 239 -2.54 15.38 22.34
N SER A 240 -2.61 16.25 23.35
CA SER A 240 -1.67 17.37 23.48
C SER A 240 -0.30 16.77 23.76
N TYR A 241 0.65 16.99 22.86
CA TYR A 241 2.05 16.93 23.22
C TYR A 241 2.39 18.29 23.81
N GLU A 242 2.62 18.33 25.12
CA GLU A 242 3.38 19.43 25.75
C GLU A 242 4.85 19.35 25.33
#